data_AF-A0A7S3B3W9-F1
#
_entry.id   AF-A0A7S3B3W9-F1
#
_cell.length_a   1.000
_cell.length_b   1.000
_cell.length_c   1.000
_cell.angle_alpha   90.00
_cell.angle_beta   90.00
_cell.angle_gamma   90.00
#
_symmetry.space_group_name_H-M   'P 1'
#
loop_
_entity.id
_entity.type
_entity.pdbx_description
1 polymer ?
#
loop_
_entity_poly.entity_id
_entity_poly.type
_entity_poly.pdbx_seq_one_letter_code
_entity_poly.pdbx_strand_id
1 'polypeptide(L)'
;YSCCIENPPPASLNLLATHGQSVHTLPDSGQVLAWSDGSPHELFVCGEHKNIIGCQCHPEYTPSLLREKLNEPLRTAGVLSAEALAKAEASFELETGSPMINALL
;
A
#
# COMPACT_ATOMS: atom_id res chain seq x y z
N TYR A 1 -23.11 9.72 23.02
CA TYR A 1 -22.02 10.43 22.33
C TYR A 1 -22.22 10.26 20.83
N SER A 2 -22.79 11.25 20.15
CA SER A 2 -22.89 11.25 18.69
C SER A 2 -21.57 11.80 18.16
N CYS A 3 -20.68 10.91 17.74
CA CYS A 3 -19.47 11.31 17.02
C CYS A 3 -19.92 11.68 15.60
N CYS A 4 -20.22 12.95 15.38
CA CYS A 4 -20.30 13.47 14.03
C CYS A 4 -18.86 13.44 13.49
N ILE A 5 -18.54 12.42 12.69
CA ILE A 5 -17.26 12.37 11.97
C ILE A 5 -17.37 13.45 10.90
N GLU A 6 -16.87 14.65 11.20
CA GLU A 6 -16.95 15.83 10.32
C GLU A 6 -16.18 15.64 8.99
N ASN A 7 -15.39 14.58 8.87
CA ASN A 7 -14.78 14.13 7.61
C ASN A 7 -14.80 12.60 7.56
N PRO A 8 -15.74 11.96 6.83
CA PRO A 8 -15.74 10.52 6.69
C PRO A 8 -14.40 10.06 6.07
N PRO A 9 -13.85 8.93 6.53
CA PRO A 9 -12.61 8.40 5.96
C PRO A 9 -12.80 8.17 4.45
N PRO A 10 -11.74 8.36 3.64
CA PRO A 10 -11.85 8.23 2.21
C PRO A 10 -12.18 6.78 1.83
N ALA A 11 -12.92 6.62 0.72
CA ALA A 11 -13.31 5.30 0.21
C ALA A 11 -12.12 4.50 -0.31
N SER A 12 -11.01 5.16 -0.66
CA SER A 12 -9.76 4.55 -1.08
C SER A 12 -8.56 5.38 -0.62
N LEU A 13 -7.40 4.72 -0.53
CA LEU A 13 -6.12 5.33 -0.16
C LEU A 13 -5.06 4.91 -1.17
N ASN A 14 -4.21 5.86 -1.54
CA ASN A 14 -2.96 5.56 -2.25
C ASN A 14 -1.88 5.30 -1.22
N LEU A 15 -1.46 4.04 -1.09
CA LEU A 15 -0.39 3.62 -0.18
C LEU A 15 0.76 3.02 -0.98
N LEU A 16 1.96 3.16 -0.46
CA LEU A 16 3.14 2.52 -1.04
C LEU A 16 3.12 1.03 -0.70
N ALA A 17 3.53 0.20 -1.63
CA ALA A 17 3.75 -1.22 -1.43
C ALA A 17 5.06 -1.64 -2.08
N THR A 18 5.86 -2.45 -1.39
CA THR A 18 7.10 -3.01 -1.92
C THR A 18 7.31 -4.42 -1.42
N HIS A 19 6.82 -5.39 -2.17
CA HIS A 19 6.97 -6.80 -1.87
C HIS A 19 7.10 -7.62 -3.16
N GLY A 20 7.90 -8.67 -3.14
CA GLY A 20 8.04 -9.60 -4.27
C GLY A 20 7.00 -10.73 -4.28
N GLN A 21 6.18 -10.83 -3.22
CA GLN A 21 5.20 -11.89 -3.01
C GLN A 21 3.88 -11.25 -2.58
N SER A 22 2.75 -11.87 -2.94
CA SER A 22 1.41 -11.41 -2.53
C SER A 22 0.62 -12.55 -1.90
N VAL A 23 -0.16 -12.24 -0.88
CA VAL A 23 -1.17 -13.14 -0.32
C VAL A 23 -2.36 -13.25 -1.27
N HIS A 24 -2.65 -14.46 -1.72
CA HIS A 24 -3.79 -14.77 -2.61
C HIS A 24 -4.92 -15.55 -1.94
N THR A 25 -4.67 -16.10 -0.76
CA THR A 25 -5.65 -16.93 -0.05
C THR A 25 -5.51 -16.69 1.44
N LEU A 26 -6.65 -16.59 2.13
CA LEU A 26 -6.73 -16.56 3.57
C LEU A 26 -7.36 -17.85 4.10
N PRO A 27 -7.09 -18.23 5.37
CA PRO A 27 -7.87 -19.27 6.03
C PRO A 27 -9.34 -18.84 6.14
N ASP A 28 -10.25 -19.79 6.39
CA ASP A 28 -11.70 -19.53 6.48
C ASP A 28 -12.09 -18.49 7.54
N SER A 29 -11.27 -18.34 8.59
CA SER A 29 -11.45 -17.30 9.63
C SER A 29 -10.93 -15.91 9.22
N GLY A 30 -10.30 -15.80 8.06
CA GLY A 30 -9.75 -14.57 7.52
C GLY A 30 -10.81 -13.66 6.90
N GLN A 31 -10.59 -12.36 7.01
CA GLN A 31 -11.43 -11.35 6.37
C GLN A 31 -10.55 -10.30 5.69
N VAL A 32 -10.84 -10.05 4.41
CA VAL A 32 -10.24 -8.96 3.63
C VAL A 32 -10.83 -7.62 4.07
N LEU A 33 -9.95 -6.65 4.28
CA LEU A 33 -10.31 -5.28 4.64
C LEU A 33 -9.97 -4.28 3.52
N ALA A 34 -8.92 -4.54 2.73
CA ALA A 34 -8.54 -3.73 1.58
C ALA A 34 -7.84 -4.58 0.50
N TRP A 35 -7.89 -4.11 -0.74
CA TRP A 35 -7.25 -4.70 -1.91
C TRP A 35 -6.75 -3.61 -2.87
N SER A 36 -5.88 -3.98 -3.79
CA SER A 36 -5.42 -3.16 -4.91
C SER A 36 -5.44 -3.97 -6.20
N ASP A 37 -5.20 -3.32 -7.34
CA ASP A 37 -5.05 -4.02 -8.63
C ASP A 37 -3.85 -4.97 -8.64
N GLY A 38 -2.83 -4.69 -7.81
CA GLY A 38 -1.61 -5.49 -7.70
C GLY A 38 -1.68 -6.61 -6.66
N SER A 39 -2.58 -6.51 -5.68
CA SER A 39 -2.67 -7.45 -4.57
C SER A 39 -4.11 -7.60 -4.07
N PRO A 40 -4.71 -8.79 -4.13
CA PRO A 40 -6.09 -9.00 -3.70
C PRO A 40 -6.29 -8.94 -2.17
N HIS A 41 -5.22 -8.96 -1.37
CA HIS A 41 -5.28 -9.01 0.09
C HIS A 41 -4.31 -7.99 0.74
N GLU A 42 -4.45 -6.70 0.43
CA GLU A 42 -3.55 -5.66 0.97
C GLU A 42 -3.64 -5.52 2.49
N LEU A 43 -4.87 -5.57 3.02
CA LEU A 43 -5.12 -5.53 4.46
C LEU A 43 -6.13 -6.60 4.80
N PHE A 44 -5.85 -7.39 5.83
CA PHE A 44 -6.75 -8.44 6.30
C PHE A 44 -6.61 -8.67 7.80
N VAL A 45 -7.64 -9.27 8.38
CA VAL A 45 -7.59 -9.82 9.74
C VAL A 45 -7.76 -11.33 9.69
N CYS A 46 -7.12 -12.04 10.60
CA CYS A 46 -7.27 -13.49 10.75
C CYS A 46 -7.07 -13.94 12.21
N GLY A 47 -7.13 -15.25 12.42
CA GLY A 47 -7.19 -15.86 13.74
C GLY A 47 -8.63 -15.97 14.23
N GLU A 48 -8.85 -16.86 15.21
CA GLU A 48 -10.19 -17.18 15.73
C GLU A 48 -10.95 -15.94 16.24
N HIS A 49 -10.22 -14.96 16.77
CA HIS A 49 -10.78 -13.72 17.29
C HIS A 49 -10.47 -12.48 16.43
N LYS A 50 -10.05 -12.67 15.17
CA LYS A 50 -9.60 -11.56 14.29
C LYS A 50 -8.54 -10.66 14.94
N ASN A 51 -7.67 -11.27 15.75
CA ASN A 51 -6.66 -10.60 16.57
C ASN A 51 -5.30 -10.47 15.88
N ILE A 52 -5.17 -10.99 14.65
CA ILE A 52 -3.98 -10.88 13.83
C ILE A 52 -4.32 -9.97 12.64
N ILE A 53 -3.53 -8.93 12.42
CA ILE A 53 -3.66 -8.01 11.29
C ILE A 53 -2.50 -8.29 10.33
N GLY A 54 -2.82 -8.55 9.07
CA GLY A 54 -1.86 -8.57 7.97
C GLY A 54 -1.99 -7.29 7.15
N CYS A 55 -0.87 -6.59 6.93
CA CYS A 55 -0.77 -5.37 6.15
C CYS A 55 0.38 -5.56 5.15
N GLN A 56 0.07 -5.69 3.86
CA GLN A 56 1.07 -5.85 2.79
C GLN A 56 1.52 -4.50 2.23
N CYS A 57 0.65 -3.49 2.29
CA CYS A 57 1.04 -2.11 2.04
C CYS A 57 1.83 -1.53 3.21
N HIS A 58 2.56 -0.45 2.94
CA HIS A 58 3.42 0.25 3.90
C HIS A 58 2.88 1.66 4.18
N PRO A 59 1.83 1.80 5.01
CA PRO A 59 1.35 3.12 5.43
C PRO A 59 2.40 3.92 6.20
N GLU A 60 3.44 3.26 6.71
CA GLU A 60 4.59 3.88 7.37
C GLU A 60 5.65 4.43 6.41
N TYR A 61 5.55 4.13 5.11
CA TYR A 61 6.54 4.57 4.12
C TYR A 61 6.20 5.93 3.55
N THR A 62 7.28 6.65 3.24
CA THR A 62 7.24 7.87 2.44
C THR A 62 8.02 7.67 1.15
N PRO A 63 7.71 8.44 0.09
CA PRO A 63 8.50 8.44 -1.14
C PRO A 63 10.00 8.71 -0.90
N SER A 64 10.35 9.55 0.08
CA SER A 64 11.74 9.83 0.43
C SER A 64 12.44 8.60 1.03
N LEU A 65 11.76 7.87 1.92
CA LEU A 65 12.29 6.65 2.53
C LEU A 65 12.56 5.58 1.48
N LEU A 66 11.64 5.38 0.52
CA LEU A 66 11.84 4.41 -0.57
C LEU A 66 13.02 4.78 -1.48
N ARG A 67 13.17 6.06 -1.82
CA ARG A 67 14.32 6.52 -2.61
C ARG A 67 15.64 6.20 -1.89
N GLU A 68 15.73 6.50 -0.61
CA GLU A 68 16.95 6.29 0.19
C GLU A 68 17.24 4.80 0.43
N LYS A 69 16.23 4.02 0.83
CA LYS A 69 16.43 2.64 1.32
C LYS A 69 16.35 1.57 0.24
N LEU A 70 15.69 1.85 -0.89
CA LEU A 70 15.47 0.87 -1.94
C LEU A 70 16.17 1.26 -3.25
N ASN A 71 15.83 2.42 -3.80
CA ASN A 71 16.29 2.81 -5.14
C ASN A 71 17.82 2.97 -5.22
N GLU A 72 18.42 3.76 -4.31
CA GLU A 72 19.87 4.01 -4.33
C GLU A 72 20.71 2.72 -4.13
N PRO A 73 20.38 1.85 -3.16
CA PRO A 73 21.07 0.57 -3.01
C PRO A 73 20.92 -0.35 -4.23
N LEU A 74 19.70 -0.49 -4.78
CA LEU A 74 19.46 -1.40 -5.91
C LEU A 74 20.09 -0.90 -7.22
N ARG A 75 20.11 0.42 -7.43
CA ARG A 75 20.85 1.06 -8.53
C ARG A 75 22.35 0.81 -8.39
N THR A 76 22.91 1.04 -7.20
CA THR A 76 24.34 0.86 -6.93
C THR A 76 24.76 -0.61 -7.08
N ALA A 77 23.90 -1.54 -6.68
CA ALA A 77 24.11 -2.98 -6.85
C ALA A 77 23.95 -3.47 -8.31
N GLY A 78 23.52 -2.60 -9.24
CA GLY A 78 23.29 -2.97 -10.64
C GLY A 78 22.07 -3.87 -10.85
N VAL A 79 21.18 -3.97 -9.87
CA VAL A 79 19.96 -4.80 -9.92
C VAL A 79 18.83 -4.05 -10.61
N LEU A 80 18.77 -2.74 -10.45
CA LEU A 80 17.76 -1.87 -11.08
C LEU A 80 18.35 -1.19 -12.32
N SER A 81 17.72 -1.36 -13.49
CA SER A 81 18.07 -0.57 -14.67
C SER A 81 17.66 0.90 -14.49
N ALA A 82 18.28 1.81 -15.25
CA ALA A 82 17.90 3.23 -15.22
C ALA A 82 16.43 3.45 -15.61
N GLU A 83 15.90 2.63 -16.53
CA GLU A 83 14.49 2.65 -16.91
C GLU A 83 13.58 2.19 -15.77
N ALA A 84 13.92 1.08 -15.10
CA ALA A 84 13.15 0.58 -13.96
C ALA A 84 13.18 1.56 -12.78
N LEU A 85 14.31 2.24 -12.56
CA LEU A 85 14.43 3.30 -11.57
C LEU A 85 13.50 4.48 -11.87
N ALA A 86 13.54 5.00 -13.10
CA ALA A 86 12.68 6.11 -13.51
C ALA A 86 11.19 5.77 -13.35
N LYS A 87 10.82 4.53 -13.71
CA LYS A 87 9.44 4.04 -13.50
C LYS A 87 9.07 3.96 -12.02
N ALA A 88 9.96 3.47 -11.17
CA ALA A 88 9.74 3.41 -9.72
C ALA A 88 9.58 4.82 -9.13
N GLU A 89 10.44 5.77 -9.49
CA GLU A 89 10.37 7.15 -9.00
C GLU A 89 9.07 7.85 -9.43
N ALA A 90 8.66 7.69 -10.70
CA ALA A 90 7.39 8.22 -11.17
C ALA A 90 6.18 7.63 -10.43
N SER A 91 6.26 6.36 -10.00
CA SER A 91 5.18 5.73 -9.23
C SER A 91 5.05 6.29 -7.81
N PHE A 92 6.12 6.85 -7.24
CA PHE A 92 6.10 7.43 -5.90
C PHE A 92 5.47 8.83 -5.84
N GLU A 93 5.31 9.49 -6.99
CA GLU A 93 4.74 10.85 -7.09
C GLU A 93 3.21 10.86 -7.22
N LEU A 94 2.58 9.68 -7.29
CA LEU A 94 1.14 9.55 -7.06
C LEU A 94 0.88 9.76 -5.57
N GLU A 95 0.44 10.96 -5.20
CA GLU A 95 0.33 11.41 -3.80
C GLU A 95 -0.27 10.34 -2.88
N THR A 96 0.58 9.81 -1.99
CA THR A 96 0.17 8.91 -0.93
C THR A 96 -0.54 9.74 0.14
N GLY A 97 -1.84 9.54 0.30
CA GLY A 97 -2.63 10.20 1.35
C GLY A 97 -3.51 11.37 0.92
N SER A 98 -3.54 11.76 -0.36
CA SER A 98 -4.63 12.60 -0.85
C SER A 98 -5.87 11.73 -1.05
N PRO A 99 -7.01 12.03 -0.39
CA PRO A 99 -8.25 11.34 -0.68
C PRO A 99 -8.56 11.56 -2.17
N MET A 100 -8.86 10.49 -2.91
CA MET A 100 -9.52 10.60 -4.20
C MET A 100 -10.90 11.23 -3.95
N ILE A 101 -10.96 12.56 -3.87
CA ILE A 101 -12.21 13.30 -3.98
C ILE A 101 -12.66 13.05 -5.41
N ASN A 102 -13.70 12.22 -5.56
CA ASN A 102 -14.40 11.91 -6.81
C ASN A 102 -14.17 12.98 -7.89
N ALA A 103 -13.23 12.72 -8.79
CA ALA A 103 -13.10 13.46 -10.03
C ALA A 103 -13.32 12.47 -11.17
N LEU A 104 -14.53 12.58 -11.73
CA LEU A 104 -14.97 12.10 -13.04
C LEU A 104 -15.47 10.64 -13.11
N LEU A 105 -16.79 10.52 -12.95
CA LEU A 105 -17.63 9.81 -13.92
C LEU A 105 -17.32 10.27 -15.35
#